data_AF-A0A383BST1-F1
#
_entry.id   AF-A0A383BST1-F1
#
_cell.length_a   1.000
_cell.length_b   1.000
_cell.length_c   1.000
_cell.angle_alpha   90.00
_cell.angle_beta   90.00
_cell.angle_gamma   90.00
#
_symmetry.space_group_name_H-M   'P 1'
#
loop_
_entity.id
_entity.type
_entity.pdbx_description
1 polymer ?
#
loop_
_entity_poly.entity_id
_entity_poly.type
_entity_poly.pdbx_seq_one_letter_code
_entity_poly.pdbx_strand_id
1 'polypeptide(L)'
;VRMETSIQRKQDALKRLKVVEAFRQSENRPEWMILNNVPVIPPDLRPLVPLEGGRFATSDLNDLYRRVINRNNRLKKLIHIKAPEVILRNEKRMLQEAVDALFDNGRRSRAVRGDGNRSLKSLSDLLKGKQGRFRQNLLGKRVDYSGRSVIVVGPDLKLHQCGLPKSMALELFKPFVIKKLEEKGLVQTVKSAKKLVERERPEVWDILEEIISDHCVLLNRAPTLHRLGIQAFQPSLVERNRC
;
A
#
# COMPACT_ATOMS: atom_id res chain seq x y z
N VAL A 1 -35.22 40.82 2.78
CA VAL A 1 -34.58 39.65 3.41
C VAL A 1 -35.15 39.50 4.81
N ARG A 2 -35.93 38.45 5.10
CA ARG A 2 -36.47 38.24 6.45
C ARG A 2 -35.28 38.02 7.41
N MET A 3 -35.16 38.84 8.46
CA MET A 3 -34.15 38.61 9.50
C MET A 3 -34.58 37.40 10.34
N GLU A 4 -33.90 36.27 10.15
CA GLU A 4 -34.12 35.04 10.91
C GLU A 4 -33.63 35.23 12.35
N THR A 5 -34.56 35.28 13.31
CA THR A 5 -34.26 35.55 14.73
C THR A 5 -33.73 34.35 15.49
N SER A 6 -33.92 33.13 14.97
CA SER A 6 -33.45 31.89 15.60
C SER A 6 -31.99 31.58 15.24
N ILE A 7 -31.14 31.47 16.27
CA ILE A 7 -29.72 31.10 16.14
C ILE A 7 -29.57 29.73 15.47
N GLN A 8 -30.40 28.75 15.83
CA GLN A 8 -30.35 27.41 15.26
C GLN A 8 -30.68 27.43 13.75
N ARG A 9 -31.76 28.12 13.36
CA ARG A 9 -32.13 28.24 11.93
C ARG A 9 -31.06 28.97 11.13
N LYS A 10 -30.43 30.00 11.72
CA LYS A 10 -29.29 30.69 11.11
C LYS A 10 -28.10 29.75 10.90
N GLN A 11 -27.76 28.91 11.88
CA GLN A 11 -26.67 27.94 11.74
C GLN A 11 -26.95 26.88 10.67
N ASP A 12 -28.17 26.34 10.61
CA ASP A 12 -28.56 25.35 9.61
C ASP A 12 -28.58 25.96 8.20
N ALA A 13 -29.06 27.20 8.07
CA ALA A 13 -28.99 27.96 6.83
C ALA A 13 -27.53 28.19 6.39
N LEU A 14 -26.64 28.55 7.32
CA LEU A 14 -25.20 28.71 7.02
C LEU A 14 -24.54 27.40 6.58
N LYS A 15 -24.85 26.27 7.21
CA LYS A 15 -24.35 24.94 6.78
C LYS A 15 -24.82 24.58 5.38
N ARG A 16 -26.09 24.82 5.07
CA ARG A 16 -26.65 24.58 3.72
C ARG A 16 -26.02 25.52 2.69
N LEU A 17 -25.91 26.81 3.02
CA LEU A 17 -25.27 27.80 2.16
C LEU A 17 -23.83 27.42 1.84
N LYS A 18 -23.07 26.90 2.82
CA LYS A 18 -21.70 26.42 2.61
C LYS A 18 -21.62 25.32 1.54
N VAL A 19 -22.54 24.36 1.56
CA VAL A 19 -22.58 23.28 0.55
C VAL A 19 -23.00 23.82 -0.81
N VAL A 20 -24.06 24.64 -0.86
CA VAL A 20 -24.56 25.23 -2.12
C VAL A 20 -23.50 26.12 -2.77
N GLU A 21 -22.84 26.95 -1.98
CA GLU A 21 -21.78 27.84 -2.46
C GLU A 21 -20.57 27.05 -2.95
N ALA A 22 -20.18 25.96 -2.27
CA ALA A 22 -19.11 25.09 -2.75
C ALA A 22 -19.45 24.45 -4.12
N PHE A 23 -20.70 24.03 -4.34
CA PHE A 23 -21.14 23.55 -5.66
C PHE A 23 -21.15 24.67 -6.69
N ARG A 24 -21.66 25.86 -6.34
CA ARG A 24 -21.74 27.03 -7.25
C ARG A 24 -20.37 27.52 -7.69
N GLN A 25 -19.39 27.50 -6.78
CA GLN A 25 -18.00 27.89 -7.06
C GLN A 25 -17.22 26.79 -7.79
N SER A 26 -17.69 25.55 -7.73
CA SER A 26 -17.12 24.45 -8.49
C SER A 26 -17.79 24.29 -9.85
N GLU A 27 -17.16 23.61 -10.79
CA GLU A 27 -17.80 23.19 -12.04
C GLU A 27 -18.62 21.89 -11.88
N ASN A 28 -18.71 21.37 -10.65
CA ASN A 28 -19.39 20.11 -10.38
C ASN A 28 -20.90 20.29 -10.35
N ARG A 29 -21.61 19.38 -11.01
CA ARG A 29 -23.07 19.38 -11.02
C ARG A 29 -23.64 18.42 -9.97
N PRO A 30 -24.66 18.82 -9.17
CA PRO A 30 -25.20 17.97 -8.09
C PRO A 30 -25.73 16.61 -8.56
N GLU A 31 -26.22 16.51 -9.79
CA GLU A 31 -26.70 15.25 -10.38
C GLU A 31 -25.60 14.18 -10.50
N TRP A 32 -24.32 14.55 -10.47
CA TRP A 32 -23.21 13.60 -10.49
C TRP A 32 -23.13 12.74 -9.21
N MET A 33 -23.81 13.13 -8.13
CA MET A 33 -23.95 12.30 -6.94
C MET A 33 -24.84 11.07 -7.18
N ILE A 34 -25.68 11.09 -8.22
CA ILE A 34 -26.53 9.97 -8.62
C ILE A 34 -25.82 9.19 -9.73
N LEU A 35 -25.25 8.04 -9.37
CA LEU A 35 -24.43 7.25 -10.28
C LEU A 35 -25.29 6.43 -11.23
N ASN A 36 -25.21 6.73 -12.53
CA ASN A 36 -25.76 5.88 -13.58
C ASN A 36 -24.80 4.75 -13.97
N ASN A 37 -23.49 5.01 -13.88
CA ASN A 37 -22.42 4.08 -14.22
C ASN A 37 -21.48 3.92 -13.01
N VAL A 38 -21.16 2.69 -12.65
CA VAL A 38 -20.21 2.37 -11.57
C VAL A 38 -18.90 1.89 -12.20
N PRO A 39 -17.76 2.57 -11.98
CA PRO A 39 -16.47 2.14 -12.52
C PRO A 39 -16.00 0.85 -11.85
N VAL A 40 -15.30 0.01 -12.61
CA VAL A 40 -14.69 -1.23 -12.11
C VAL A 40 -13.17 -1.06 -12.10
N ILE A 41 -12.56 -1.23 -10.92
CA ILE A 41 -11.10 -1.12 -10.77
C ILE A 41 -10.38 -2.21 -11.60
N PRO A 42 -9.19 -1.91 -12.18
CA PRO A 42 -8.42 -2.88 -12.96
C PRO A 42 -8.20 -4.21 -12.22
N PRO A 43 -8.24 -5.37 -12.92
CA PRO A 43 -8.07 -6.69 -12.31
C PRO A 43 -6.82 -6.85 -11.46
N ASP A 44 -5.70 -6.22 -11.86
CA ASP A 44 -4.43 -6.28 -11.12
C ASP A 44 -4.51 -5.67 -9.71
N LEU A 45 -5.43 -4.73 -9.49
CA LEU A 45 -5.68 -4.14 -8.18
C LEU A 45 -6.66 -4.96 -7.33
N ARG A 46 -7.25 -6.03 -7.90
CA ARG A 46 -8.17 -6.98 -7.26
C ARG A 46 -7.85 -8.43 -7.67
N PRO A 47 -6.61 -8.90 -7.41
CA PRO A 47 -6.11 -10.14 -7.99
C PRO A 47 -6.89 -11.38 -7.53
N LEU A 48 -6.86 -12.38 -8.39
CA LEU A 48 -7.28 -13.76 -8.10
C LEU A 48 -6.01 -14.61 -8.09
N VAL A 49 -5.59 -15.09 -6.92
CA VAL A 49 -4.34 -15.82 -6.77
C VAL A 49 -4.65 -17.31 -6.64
N PRO A 50 -4.14 -18.17 -7.54
CA PRO A 50 -4.28 -19.62 -7.38
C PRO A 50 -3.48 -20.10 -6.18
N LEU A 51 -4.06 -21.01 -5.40
CA LEU A 51 -3.43 -21.69 -4.28
C LEU A 51 -3.23 -23.17 -4.62
N GLU A 52 -2.34 -23.83 -3.88
CA GLU A 52 -2.14 -25.27 -3.98
C GLU A 52 -3.45 -26.05 -3.72
N GLY A 53 -3.67 -27.09 -4.53
CA GLY A 53 -4.88 -27.91 -4.48
C GLY A 53 -6.09 -27.32 -5.22
N GLY A 54 -5.87 -26.46 -6.24
CA GLY A 54 -6.93 -25.96 -7.13
C GLY A 54 -7.87 -24.93 -6.50
N ARG A 55 -7.52 -24.42 -5.32
CA ARG A 55 -8.27 -23.34 -4.64
C ARG A 55 -7.82 -21.98 -5.16
N PHE A 56 -8.68 -20.96 -5.02
CA PHE A 56 -8.36 -19.59 -5.40
C PHE A 56 -8.59 -18.64 -4.22
N ALA A 57 -7.63 -17.75 -3.98
CA ALA A 57 -7.80 -16.60 -3.10
C ALA A 57 -8.30 -15.40 -3.91
N THR A 58 -9.41 -14.82 -3.49
CA THR A 58 -10.03 -13.66 -4.14
C THR A 58 -9.87 -12.42 -3.26
N SER A 59 -9.73 -11.25 -3.89
CA SER A 59 -9.93 -9.97 -3.20
C SER A 59 -11.41 -9.79 -2.81
N ASP A 60 -11.68 -9.28 -1.59
CA ASP A 60 -13.02 -8.92 -1.10
C ASP A 60 -13.82 -8.04 -2.09
N LEU A 61 -13.11 -7.17 -2.84
CA LEU A 61 -13.72 -6.32 -3.87
C LEU A 61 -14.42 -7.13 -4.96
N ASN A 62 -13.87 -8.28 -5.35
CA ASN A 62 -14.47 -9.11 -6.41
C ASN A 62 -15.86 -9.60 -5.98
N ASP A 63 -16.05 -9.92 -4.71
CA ASP A 63 -17.36 -10.31 -4.17
C ASP A 63 -18.36 -9.15 -4.14
N LEU A 64 -17.90 -7.95 -3.77
CA LEU A 64 -18.73 -6.76 -3.79
C LEU A 64 -19.15 -6.38 -5.22
N TYR A 65 -18.22 -6.39 -6.18
CA TYR A 65 -18.54 -6.17 -7.60
C TYR A 65 -19.50 -7.24 -8.14
N ARG A 66 -19.26 -8.51 -7.83
CA ARG A 66 -20.13 -9.62 -8.24
C ARG A 66 -21.55 -9.44 -7.72
N ARG A 67 -21.73 -8.98 -6.47
CA ARG A 67 -23.06 -8.67 -5.91
C ARG A 67 -23.75 -7.55 -6.69
N VAL A 68 -23.06 -6.45 -6.99
CA VAL A 68 -23.61 -5.33 -7.78
C VAL A 68 -24.05 -5.81 -9.17
N ILE A 69 -23.19 -6.55 -9.88
CA ILE A 69 -23.47 -7.07 -11.21
C ILE A 69 -24.69 -7.99 -11.19
N ASN A 70 -24.75 -8.93 -10.23
CA ASN A 70 -25.85 -9.88 -10.13
C ASN A 70 -27.18 -9.18 -9.83
N ARG A 71 -27.20 -8.20 -8.93
CA ARG A 71 -28.39 -7.41 -8.61
C ARG A 71 -28.84 -6.55 -9.79
N ASN A 72 -27.91 -5.92 -10.50
CA ASN A 72 -28.21 -5.12 -11.69
C ASN A 72 -28.81 -5.99 -12.81
N ASN A 73 -28.20 -7.15 -13.08
CA ASN A 73 -28.71 -8.08 -14.09
C ASN A 73 -30.08 -8.64 -13.71
N ARG A 74 -30.31 -8.92 -12.42
CA ARG A 74 -31.63 -9.34 -11.91
C ARG A 74 -32.67 -8.24 -12.08
N LEU A 75 -32.36 -7.00 -11.73
CA LEU A 75 -33.25 -5.86 -11.92
C LEU A 75 -33.61 -5.66 -13.40
N LYS A 76 -32.63 -5.75 -14.31
CA LYS A 76 -32.88 -5.68 -15.76
C LYS A 76 -33.86 -6.75 -16.23
N LYS A 77 -33.70 -8.00 -15.78
CA LYS A 77 -34.63 -9.10 -16.08
C LYS A 77 -36.03 -8.83 -15.54
N LEU A 78 -36.15 -8.34 -14.30
CA LEU A 78 -37.44 -8.02 -13.67
C LEU A 78 -38.19 -6.90 -14.41
N ILE A 79 -37.46 -5.90 -14.92
CA ILE A 79 -38.04 -4.84 -15.75
C ILE A 79 -38.54 -5.41 -17.08
N HIS A 80 -37.77 -6.28 -17.71
CA HIS A 80 -38.13 -6.89 -19.00
C HIS A 80 -39.42 -7.71 -18.92
N ILE A 81 -39.61 -8.48 -17.85
CA ILE A 81 -40.84 -9.26 -17.62
C ILE A 81 -41.99 -8.42 -17.05
N LYS A 82 -41.83 -7.08 -16.93
CA LYS A 82 -42.81 -6.16 -16.33
C LYS A 82 -43.29 -6.62 -14.95
N ALA A 83 -42.35 -7.02 -14.09
CA ALA A 83 -42.66 -7.42 -12.73
C ALA A 83 -43.38 -6.30 -11.93
N PRO A 84 -44.24 -6.63 -10.96
CA PRO A 84 -44.92 -5.65 -10.12
C PRO A 84 -43.98 -4.64 -9.46
N GLU A 85 -44.47 -3.42 -9.24
CA GLU A 85 -43.67 -2.30 -8.72
C GLU A 85 -43.05 -2.60 -7.35
N VAL A 86 -43.75 -3.35 -6.48
CA VAL A 86 -43.24 -3.78 -5.18
C VAL A 86 -41.94 -4.58 -5.31
N ILE A 87 -41.89 -5.50 -6.28
CA ILE A 87 -40.71 -6.35 -6.53
C ILE A 87 -39.58 -5.48 -7.11
N LEU A 88 -39.89 -4.59 -8.06
CA LEU A 88 -38.91 -3.67 -8.63
C LEU A 88 -38.32 -2.73 -7.59
N ARG A 89 -39.13 -2.20 -6.67
CA ARG A 89 -38.69 -1.32 -5.59
C ARG A 89 -37.77 -2.04 -4.62
N ASN A 90 -38.08 -3.29 -4.28
CA ASN A 90 -37.21 -4.10 -3.43
C ASN A 90 -35.87 -4.40 -4.12
N GLU A 91 -35.86 -4.75 -5.41
CA GLU A 91 -34.61 -5.02 -6.12
C GLU A 91 -33.76 -3.74 -6.32
N LYS A 92 -34.40 -2.59 -6.57
CA LYS A 92 -33.72 -1.28 -6.56
C LYS A 92 -33.05 -0.99 -5.20
N ARG A 93 -33.75 -1.26 -4.09
CA ARG A 93 -33.17 -1.13 -2.73
C ARG A 93 -31.97 -2.07 -2.55
N MET A 94 -32.09 -3.33 -2.95
CA MET A 94 -31.00 -4.31 -2.85
C MET A 94 -29.79 -3.93 -3.71
N LEU A 95 -30.02 -3.36 -4.89
CA LEU A 95 -28.95 -2.85 -5.76
C LEU A 95 -28.26 -1.64 -5.09
N GLN A 96 -29.03 -0.71 -4.52
CA GLN A 96 -28.47 0.42 -3.77
C GLN A 96 -27.59 -0.06 -2.62
N GLU A 97 -28.05 -1.03 -1.83
CA GLU A 97 -27.28 -1.60 -0.72
C GLU A 97 -25.99 -2.30 -1.20
N ALA A 98 -26.01 -2.95 -2.36
CA ALA A 98 -24.82 -3.54 -2.94
C ALA A 98 -23.79 -2.48 -3.38
N VAL A 99 -24.24 -1.36 -3.95
CA VAL A 99 -23.38 -0.23 -4.32
C VAL A 99 -22.84 0.49 -3.08
N ASP A 100 -23.67 0.69 -2.06
CA ASP A 100 -23.27 1.26 -0.77
C ASP A 100 -22.15 0.40 -0.15
N ALA A 101 -22.31 -0.93 -0.14
CA ALA A 101 -21.30 -1.85 0.38
C ALA A 101 -20.01 -1.88 -0.45
N LEU A 102 -20.08 -1.69 -1.76
CA LEU A 102 -18.89 -1.59 -2.62
C LEU A 102 -18.04 -0.36 -2.27
N PHE A 103 -18.67 0.79 -2.07
CA PHE A 103 -17.97 2.04 -1.77
C PHE A 103 -17.54 2.15 -0.31
N ASP A 104 -18.43 1.87 0.66
CA ASP A 104 -18.17 2.03 2.09
C ASP A 104 -19.01 1.00 2.90
N ASN A 105 -18.46 -0.20 3.07
CA ASN A 105 -19.17 -1.31 3.70
C ASN A 105 -19.37 -1.10 5.20
N GLY A 106 -20.62 -1.07 5.65
CA GLY A 106 -20.96 -0.91 7.07
C GLY A 106 -21.29 0.53 7.50
N ARG A 107 -21.27 1.51 6.59
CA ARG A 107 -21.59 2.91 6.92
C ARG A 107 -23.07 3.14 7.27
N ARG A 108 -23.98 2.47 6.55
CA ARG A 108 -25.44 2.69 6.65
C ARG A 108 -26.22 1.48 7.13
N SER A 109 -25.81 0.28 6.73
CA SER A 109 -26.45 -0.98 7.06
C SER A 109 -25.42 -1.95 7.64
N ARG A 110 -25.89 -3.08 8.16
CA ARG A 110 -25.01 -4.15 8.66
C ARG A 110 -24.02 -4.52 7.56
N ALA A 111 -22.74 -4.51 7.92
CA ALA A 111 -21.67 -4.80 6.97
C ALA A 111 -21.91 -6.13 6.27
N VAL A 112 -21.73 -6.16 4.96
CA VAL A 112 -21.76 -7.37 4.17
C VAL A 112 -20.58 -8.25 4.59
N ARG A 113 -20.90 -9.48 4.97
CA ARG A 113 -19.92 -10.46 5.45
C ARG A 113 -19.69 -11.53 4.38
N GLY A 114 -18.44 -11.96 4.27
CA GLY A 114 -18.03 -13.11 3.47
C GLY A 114 -17.96 -14.37 4.32
N ASP A 115 -17.24 -15.35 3.80
CA ASP A 115 -16.99 -16.62 4.48
C ASP A 115 -16.29 -16.39 5.82
N GLY A 116 -16.62 -17.21 6.82
CA GLY A 116 -16.12 -17.05 8.18
C GLY A 116 -16.67 -15.83 8.92
N ASN A 117 -17.80 -15.26 8.49
CA ASN A 117 -18.49 -14.15 9.15
C ASN A 117 -17.65 -12.86 9.27
N ARG A 118 -16.59 -12.74 8.46
CA ARG A 118 -15.73 -11.55 8.38
C ARG A 118 -16.36 -10.50 7.47
N SER A 119 -16.35 -9.24 7.88
CA SER A 119 -16.77 -8.13 7.03
C SER A 119 -15.83 -7.98 5.82
N LEU A 120 -16.42 -7.85 4.63
CA LEU A 120 -15.68 -7.61 3.39
C LEU A 120 -15.10 -6.18 3.38
N LYS A 121 -13.86 -6.02 2.92
CA LYS A 121 -13.22 -4.71 2.76
C LYS A 121 -13.74 -4.01 1.49
N SER A 122 -14.23 -2.78 1.65
CA SER A 122 -14.74 -1.92 0.58
C SER A 122 -13.65 -1.06 -0.06
N LEU A 123 -13.99 -0.29 -1.10
CA LEU A 123 -13.07 0.67 -1.73
C LEU A 123 -12.56 1.72 -0.73
N SER A 124 -13.42 2.21 0.17
CA SER A 124 -13.02 3.15 1.21
C SER A 124 -12.04 2.55 2.22
N ASP A 125 -12.21 1.27 2.57
CA ASP A 125 -11.34 0.57 3.51
C ASP A 125 -9.92 0.37 2.95
N LEU A 126 -9.78 0.31 1.62
CA LEU A 126 -8.46 0.28 1.00
C LEU A 126 -7.70 1.59 1.16
N LEU A 127 -8.39 2.71 1.39
CA LEU A 127 -7.76 4.01 1.59
C LEU A 127 -7.54 4.33 3.07
N LYS A 128 -8.50 3.96 3.93
CA LYS A 128 -8.53 4.32 5.35
C LYS A 128 -7.75 3.34 6.23
N GLY A 129 -7.40 3.79 7.43
CA GLY A 129 -6.80 2.94 8.47
C GLY A 129 -5.30 2.66 8.32
N LYS A 130 -4.75 1.89 9.26
CA LYS A 130 -3.31 1.56 9.31
C LYS A 130 -2.87 0.68 8.13
N GLN A 131 -3.74 -0.21 7.68
CA GLN A 131 -3.51 -1.07 6.52
C GLN A 131 -3.97 -0.43 5.19
N GLY A 132 -4.45 0.81 5.23
CA GLY A 132 -4.86 1.53 4.02
C GLY A 132 -3.66 1.98 3.19
N ARG A 133 -3.90 2.18 1.90
CA ARG A 133 -2.87 2.57 0.91
C ARG A 133 -2.09 3.81 1.33
N PHE A 134 -2.74 4.83 1.90
CA PHE A 134 -2.04 6.04 2.32
C PHE A 134 -0.96 5.74 3.39
N ARG A 135 -1.28 4.98 4.42
CA ARG A 135 -0.35 4.73 5.53
C ARG A 135 0.66 3.63 5.23
N GLN A 136 0.23 2.54 4.59
CA GLN A 136 1.06 1.36 4.39
C GLN A 136 1.85 1.39 3.08
N ASN A 137 1.38 2.12 2.06
CA ASN A 137 1.98 2.08 0.73
C ASN A 137 2.53 3.43 0.28
N LEU A 138 2.03 4.56 0.79
CA LEU A 138 2.54 5.89 0.41
C LEU A 138 3.53 6.43 1.44
N LEU A 139 3.19 6.42 2.73
CA LEU A 139 4.05 6.98 3.78
C LEU A 139 5.19 6.04 4.23
N GLY A 140 4.96 4.73 4.15
CA GLY A 140 5.98 3.71 4.39
C GLY A 140 6.04 2.76 3.20
N LYS A 141 7.23 2.37 2.77
CA LYS A 141 7.43 1.36 1.74
C LYS A 141 8.56 0.43 2.17
N ARG A 142 8.55 -0.79 1.63
CA ARG A 142 9.75 -1.61 1.61
C ARG A 142 10.74 -0.97 0.65
N VAL A 143 12.00 -0.95 1.06
CA VAL A 143 13.09 -0.33 0.31
C VAL A 143 14.13 -1.39 -0.01
N ASP A 144 14.63 -1.36 -1.24
CA ASP A 144 15.78 -2.16 -1.65
C ASP A 144 17.05 -1.64 -0.98
N TYR A 145 18.15 -2.40 -1.05
CA TYR A 145 19.43 -2.06 -0.41
C TYR A 145 19.29 -1.79 1.09
N SER A 146 18.50 -2.61 1.78
CA SER A 146 18.30 -2.55 3.22
C SER A 146 18.52 -3.91 3.87
N GLY A 147 18.99 -3.90 5.12
CA GLY A 147 19.28 -5.09 5.91
C GLY A 147 18.86 -4.92 7.37
N ARG A 148 18.79 -6.03 8.10
CA ARG A 148 18.54 -6.04 9.55
C ARG A 148 19.39 -7.13 10.19
N SER A 149 20.10 -6.79 11.26
CA SER A 149 20.78 -7.77 12.12
C SER A 149 20.57 -7.43 13.60
N VAL A 150 21.05 -8.32 14.47
CA VAL A 150 21.15 -8.09 15.91
C VAL A 150 22.34 -7.18 16.17
N ILE A 151 22.14 -6.17 17.03
CA ILE A 151 23.19 -5.25 17.46
C ILE A 151 24.00 -5.82 18.62
N VAL A 152 25.31 -5.66 18.60
CA VAL A 152 26.25 -5.99 19.67
C VAL A 152 27.14 -4.79 19.97
N VAL A 153 27.63 -4.68 21.20
CA VAL A 153 28.54 -3.61 21.59
C VAL A 153 29.92 -3.82 20.96
N GLY A 154 30.40 -2.83 20.21
CA GLY A 154 31.76 -2.77 19.65
C GLY A 154 32.58 -1.69 20.37
N PRO A 155 33.25 -2.00 21.49
CA PRO A 155 33.95 -0.99 22.31
C PRO A 155 35.14 -0.34 21.57
N ASP A 156 35.71 -1.01 20.58
CA ASP A 156 36.88 -0.54 19.82
C ASP A 156 36.50 0.43 18.67
N LEU A 157 35.21 0.64 18.41
CA LEU A 157 34.72 1.49 17.32
C LEU A 157 34.69 2.96 17.74
N LYS A 158 35.02 3.85 16.80
CA LYS A 158 34.86 5.30 16.99
C LYS A 158 33.40 5.71 16.87
N LEU A 159 33.04 6.89 17.39
CA LEU A 159 31.66 7.40 17.37
C LEU A 159 31.02 7.48 15.98
N HIS A 160 31.82 7.70 14.93
CA HIS A 160 31.35 7.78 13.55
C HIS A 160 31.35 6.43 12.82
N GLN A 161 31.74 5.33 13.49
CA GLN A 161 31.91 4.01 12.88
C GLN A 161 30.83 3.03 13.34
N CYS A 162 30.54 2.03 12.52
CA CYS A 162 29.73 0.89 12.90
C CYS A 162 30.29 -0.42 12.35
N GLY A 163 30.10 -1.53 13.06
CA GLY A 163 30.40 -2.86 12.55
C GLY A 163 29.35 -3.30 11.52
N LEU A 164 29.78 -3.74 10.35
CA LEU A 164 28.89 -4.32 9.35
C LEU A 164 29.37 -5.74 8.99
N PRO A 165 28.53 -6.78 9.17
CA PRO A 165 28.88 -8.14 8.79
C PRO A 165 29.27 -8.22 7.32
N LYS A 166 30.37 -8.90 7.02
CA LYS A 166 30.90 -9.09 5.66
C LYS A 166 29.82 -9.57 4.66
N SER A 167 29.03 -10.57 5.04
CA SER A 167 27.93 -11.10 4.22
C SER A 167 26.82 -10.07 3.94
N MET A 168 26.45 -9.27 4.94
CA MET A 168 25.45 -8.21 4.78
C MET A 168 25.99 -7.08 3.89
N ALA A 169 27.23 -6.67 4.11
CA ALA A 169 27.88 -5.66 3.30
C ALA A 169 27.96 -6.10 1.82
N LEU A 170 28.32 -7.36 1.57
CA LEU A 170 28.42 -7.89 0.22
C LEU A 170 27.09 -7.82 -0.55
N GLU A 171 25.97 -8.16 0.09
CA GLU A 171 24.65 -8.06 -0.54
C GLU A 171 24.16 -6.61 -0.70
N LEU A 172 24.41 -5.74 0.28
CA LEU A 172 24.03 -4.32 0.19
C LEU A 172 24.79 -3.60 -0.94
N PHE A 173 26.09 -3.88 -1.08
CA PHE A 173 26.96 -3.21 -2.04
C PHE A 173 27.15 -3.99 -3.35
N LYS A 174 26.39 -5.07 -3.56
CA LYS A 174 26.49 -5.97 -4.71
C LYS A 174 26.59 -5.28 -6.08
N PRO A 175 25.77 -4.25 -6.41
CA PRO A 175 25.89 -3.57 -7.70
C PRO A 175 27.20 -2.81 -7.86
N PHE A 176 27.72 -2.22 -6.77
CA PHE A 176 28.98 -1.47 -6.78
C PHE A 176 30.17 -2.39 -6.94
N VAL A 177 30.15 -3.55 -6.26
CA VAL A 177 31.16 -4.59 -6.39
C VAL A 177 31.22 -5.12 -7.83
N ILE A 178 30.07 -5.41 -8.44
CA ILE A 178 29.99 -5.85 -9.84
C ILE A 178 30.60 -4.83 -10.79
N LYS A 179 30.30 -3.54 -10.59
CA LYS A 179 30.83 -2.45 -11.41
C LYS A 179 32.35 -2.33 -11.28
N LYS A 180 32.88 -2.36 -10.05
CA LYS A 180 34.33 -2.31 -9.78
C LYS A 180 35.09 -3.51 -10.36
N LEU A 181 34.51 -4.71 -10.33
CA LEU A 181 35.10 -5.91 -10.94
C LEU A 181 35.28 -5.74 -12.45
N GLU A 182 34.30 -5.12 -13.12
CA GLU A 182 34.34 -4.81 -14.56
C GLU A 182 35.38 -3.73 -14.87
N GLU A 183 35.41 -2.64 -14.08
CA GLU A 183 36.39 -1.55 -14.23
C GLU A 183 37.84 -2.02 -14.06
N LYS A 184 38.10 -2.95 -13.14
CA LYS A 184 39.42 -3.55 -12.94
C LYS A 184 39.79 -4.61 -13.99
N GLY A 185 38.88 -4.92 -14.94
CA GLY A 185 39.11 -5.93 -15.98
C GLY A 185 39.18 -7.38 -15.46
N LEU A 186 38.78 -7.62 -14.21
CA LEU A 186 38.76 -8.97 -13.61
C LEU A 186 37.67 -9.86 -14.21
N VAL A 187 36.65 -9.23 -14.80
CA VAL A 187 35.54 -9.90 -15.48
C VAL A 187 35.21 -9.19 -16.77
N GLN A 188 34.87 -9.98 -17.80
CA GLN A 188 34.43 -9.45 -19.10
C GLN A 188 32.91 -9.24 -19.17
N THR A 189 32.12 -9.82 -18.26
CA THR A 189 30.66 -9.69 -18.27
C THR A 189 30.05 -9.59 -16.87
N VAL A 190 28.94 -8.87 -16.77
CA VAL A 190 28.11 -8.75 -15.55
C VAL A 190 27.66 -10.11 -15.01
N LYS A 191 27.39 -11.09 -15.88
CA LYS A 191 26.99 -12.45 -15.46
C LYS A 191 28.15 -13.19 -14.76
N SER A 192 29.37 -13.07 -15.28
CA SER A 192 30.55 -13.63 -14.63
C SER A 192 30.83 -12.93 -13.29
N ALA A 193 30.67 -11.62 -13.23
CA ALA A 193 30.79 -10.83 -11.99
C ALA A 193 29.83 -11.34 -10.90
N LYS A 194 28.55 -11.54 -11.24
CA LYS A 194 27.55 -12.09 -10.30
C LYS A 194 27.97 -13.46 -9.76
N LYS A 195 28.48 -14.36 -10.62
CA LYS A 195 28.98 -15.67 -10.19
C LYS A 195 30.21 -15.58 -9.28
N LEU A 196 31.11 -14.61 -9.50
CA LEU A 196 32.26 -14.40 -8.62
C LEU A 196 31.83 -13.90 -7.24
N VAL A 197 30.87 -12.96 -7.21
CA VAL A 197 30.29 -12.45 -5.95
C VAL A 197 29.57 -13.57 -5.19
N GLU A 198 28.77 -14.38 -5.86
CA GLU A 198 28.08 -15.54 -5.25
C GLU A 198 29.03 -16.62 -4.74
N ARG A 199 30.25 -16.70 -5.29
CA ARG A 199 31.31 -17.63 -4.86
C ARG A 199 32.23 -17.03 -3.78
N GLU A 200 31.99 -15.80 -3.34
CA GLU A 200 32.74 -15.12 -2.27
C GLU A 200 34.27 -15.17 -2.47
N ARG A 201 34.70 -14.99 -3.72
CA ARG A 201 36.12 -15.06 -4.10
C ARG A 201 36.95 -13.97 -3.39
N PRO A 202 38.24 -14.23 -3.07
CA PRO A 202 39.10 -13.29 -2.35
C PRO A 202 39.10 -11.86 -2.90
N GLU A 203 39.15 -11.72 -4.22
CA GLU A 203 39.21 -10.43 -4.92
C GLU A 203 37.97 -9.54 -4.67
N VAL A 204 36.84 -10.18 -4.31
CA VAL A 204 35.59 -9.50 -3.99
C VAL A 204 35.70 -8.75 -2.66
N TRP A 205 36.44 -9.30 -1.69
CA TRP A 205 36.61 -8.69 -0.37
C TRP A 205 37.48 -7.44 -0.44
N ASP A 206 38.57 -7.49 -1.22
CA ASP A 206 39.45 -6.34 -1.43
C ASP A 206 38.69 -5.17 -2.08
N ILE A 207 37.84 -5.47 -3.07
CA ILE A 207 36.99 -4.49 -3.73
C ILE A 207 35.92 -3.95 -2.77
N LEU A 208 35.34 -4.81 -1.93
CA LEU A 208 34.33 -4.41 -0.96
C LEU A 208 34.90 -3.44 0.07
N GLU A 209 36.11 -3.69 0.59
CA GLU A 209 36.81 -2.78 1.51
C GLU A 209 37.07 -1.40 0.86
N GLU A 210 37.52 -1.39 -0.40
CA GLU A 210 37.74 -0.16 -1.17
C GLU A 210 36.44 0.63 -1.39
N ILE A 211 35.31 -0.03 -1.61
CA ILE A 211 34.01 0.64 -1.78
C ILE A 211 33.52 1.22 -0.45
N ILE A 212 33.68 0.48 0.64
CA ILE A 212 33.13 0.82 1.95
C ILE A 212 33.82 2.04 2.59
N SER A 213 35.12 2.26 2.29
CA SER A 213 35.86 3.40 2.87
C SER A 213 35.20 4.75 2.57
N ASP A 214 34.58 4.89 1.40
CA ASP A 214 34.01 6.15 0.90
C ASP A 214 32.48 6.25 1.04
N HIS A 215 31.81 5.25 1.62
CA HIS A 215 30.34 5.19 1.70
C HIS A 215 29.82 5.03 3.12
N CYS A 216 28.99 5.97 3.56
CA CYS A 216 28.27 5.85 4.84
C CYS A 216 27.02 4.98 4.70
N VAL A 217 26.65 4.30 5.79
CA VAL A 217 25.38 3.55 5.92
C VAL A 217 24.47 4.20 6.97
N LEU A 218 23.16 4.07 6.78
CA LEU A 218 22.16 4.55 7.73
C LEU A 218 21.72 3.41 8.66
N LEU A 219 21.92 3.58 9.96
CA LEU A 219 21.39 2.68 10.99
C LEU A 219 20.08 3.25 11.56
N ASN A 220 19.09 2.39 11.75
CA ASN A 220 17.79 2.74 12.31
C ASN A 220 17.32 1.69 13.32
N ARG A 221 16.73 2.14 14.44
CA ARG A 221 16.06 1.27 15.42
C ARG A 221 14.62 1.72 15.63
N ALA A 222 13.68 0.84 15.30
CA ALA A 222 12.26 1.07 15.57
C ALA A 222 11.93 0.86 17.06
N PRO A 223 11.03 1.65 17.66
CA PRO A 223 10.32 2.80 17.07
C PRO A 223 11.19 4.06 16.96
N THR A 224 11.14 4.75 15.81
CA THR A 224 11.87 6.00 15.57
C THR A 224 11.06 7.19 16.13
N LEU A 225 11.39 7.63 17.35
CA LEU A 225 10.66 8.72 18.04
C LEU A 225 11.07 10.13 17.60
N HIS A 226 12.33 10.29 17.22
CA HIS A 226 12.92 11.56 16.80
C HIS A 226 14.02 11.32 15.75
N ARG A 227 14.52 12.39 15.12
CA ARG A 227 15.53 12.31 14.04
C ARG A 227 16.77 11.49 14.40
N LEU A 228 17.23 11.51 15.65
CA LEU A 228 18.43 10.76 16.08
C LEU A 228 18.22 9.24 16.13
N GLY A 229 17.01 8.72 15.89
CA GLY A 229 16.78 7.28 15.74
C GLY A 229 17.29 6.73 14.41
N ILE A 230 17.67 7.61 13.48
CA ILE A 230 18.36 7.29 12.23
C ILE A 230 19.66 8.09 12.19
N GLN A 231 20.80 7.40 12.07
CA GLN A 231 22.12 8.02 12.07
C GLN A 231 23.00 7.38 11.00
N ALA A 232 23.91 8.18 10.45
CA ALA A 232 24.88 7.74 9.45
C ALA A 232 26.20 7.36 10.11
N PHE A 233 26.78 6.23 9.70
CA PHE A 233 28.06 5.73 10.19
C PHE A 233 28.92 5.23 9.02
N GLN A 234 30.23 5.30 9.19
CA GLN A 234 31.19 4.66 8.31
C GLN A 234 31.26 3.16 8.66
N PRO A 235 31.01 2.25 7.70
CA PRO A 235 31.05 0.82 7.98
C PRO A 235 32.50 0.35 8.18
N SER A 236 32.71 -0.52 9.16
CA SER A 236 33.90 -1.33 9.31
C SER A 236 33.50 -2.80 9.19
N LEU A 237 34.18 -3.54 8.32
CA LEU A 237 33.84 -4.94 8.05
C LEU A 237 34.18 -5.81 9.27
N VAL A 238 33.19 -6.58 9.73
CA VAL A 238 33.36 -7.54 10.84
C VAL A 238 33.06 -8.96 10.37
N GLU A 239 33.81 -9.93 10.89
CA GLU A 239 33.61 -11.36 10.59
C GLU A 239 32.39 -11.95 11.30
N ARG A 240 31.87 -11.26 12.32
CA ARG A 240 30.68 -11.71 13.06
C ARG A 240 29.42 -11.44 12.26
N ASN A 241 28.42 -12.31 12.40
CA ASN A 241 27.09 -12.14 11.78
C ASN A 241 26.23 -11.04 12.43
N ARG A 242 26.78 -10.28 13.38
CA ARG A 242 26.08 -9.27 14.18
C ARG A 242 26.69 -7.89 13.91
N CYS A 243 25.85 -6.88 13.84
CA CYS A 243 26.24 -5.48 13.65
C CYS A 243 26.74 -4.86 14.96
#